data_AF-A0A821L9T5-F1
#
_entry.id   AF-A0A821L9T5-F1
#
_cell.length_a   1.000
_cell.length_b   1.000
_cell.length_c   1.000
_cell.angle_alpha   90.00
_cell.angle_beta   90.00
_cell.angle_gamma   90.00
#
_symmetry.space_group_name_H-M   'P 1'
#
loop_
_entity.id
_entity.type
_entity.pdbx_description
1 polymer ?
#
loop_
_entity_poly.entity_id
_entity_poly.type
_entity_poly.pdbx_seq_one_letter_code
_entity_poly.pdbx_strand_id
1 'polypeptide(L)' 'MKDFSAYSIDRLPDSILERFCSEILPEIHHNIKWFNLESSSMKRILLATNYPNLYGLGLYDIEIETVLSLVNG' A
#
# COMPACT_ATOMS: atom_id res chain seq x y z
N MET A 1 28.90 -3.67 6.77
CA MET A 1 27.52 -3.93 6.30
C MET A 1 26.72 -2.71 6.73
N LYS A 2 26.29 -1.85 5.79
CA LYS A 2 25.49 -0.66 6.17
C LYS A 2 24.11 -1.15 6.56
N ASP A 3 23.76 -0.91 7.82
CA ASP A 3 22.45 -1.18 8.36
C ASP A 3 21.46 -0.18 7.75
N PHE A 4 20.52 -0.67 6.94
CA PHE A 4 19.46 0.15 6.33
C PHE A 4 18.19 0.17 7.19
N SER A 5 18.25 -0.28 8.45
CA SER A 5 17.11 -0.28 9.38
C SER A 5 16.63 1.12 9.81
N ALA A 6 17.24 2.20 9.32
CA ALA A 6 16.89 3.58 9.68
C ALA A 6 15.95 4.30 8.69
N TYR A 7 15.39 3.60 7.71
CA TYR A 7 14.35 4.17 6.83
C TYR A 7 13.15 3.23 6.71
N SER A 8 12.58 2.77 7.83
CA SER A 8 11.16 2.45 7.79
C SER A 8 10.45 3.80 7.59
N ILE A 9 9.94 4.02 6.37
CA ILE A 9 8.95 5.07 6.14
C ILE A 9 7.66 4.50 6.74
N ASP A 10 7.59 4.47 8.07
CA ASP A 10 6.37 4.13 8.77
C ASP A 10 5.42 5.29 8.52
N ARG A 11 4.44 5.02 7.65
CA ARG A 11 3.41 5.92 7.14
C ARG A 11 3.94 6.99 6.19
N LEU A 12 3.60 6.83 4.91
CA LEU A 12 3.67 7.95 3.96
C LEU A 12 2.75 9.07 4.49
N PRO A 13 3.24 10.31 4.65
CA PRO A 13 2.39 11.45 4.98
C PRO A 13 1.22 11.55 4.01
N ASP A 14 0.05 11.96 4.51
CA ASP A 14 -1.18 11.99 3.71
C ASP A 14 -1.04 12.76 2.40
N SER A 15 -0.29 13.87 2.41
CA SER A 15 0.01 14.69 1.24
C SER A 15 0.87 13.96 0.19
N ILE A 16 1.82 13.13 0.64
CA ILE A 16 2.64 12.31 -0.25
C ILE A 16 1.78 11.20 -0.85
N LEU A 17 0.95 10.56 -0.03
CA LEU A 17 0.06 9.50 -0.50
C LEU A 17 -1.02 10.04 -1.45
N GLU A 18 -1.55 11.24 -1.21
CA GLU A 18 -2.48 11.90 -2.11
C GLU A 18 -1.82 12.19 -3.47
N ARG A 19 -0.62 12.78 -3.46
CA ARG A 19 0.15 13.03 -4.68
C ARG A 19 0.48 11.74 -5.42
N PHE A 20 0.86 10.69 -4.69
CA PHE A 20 1.11 9.38 -5.27
C PHE A 20 -0.14 8.84 -5.98
N CYS A 21 -1.31 8.91 -5.32
CA CYS A 21 -2.57 8.44 -5.89
C CYS A 21 -3.06 9.26 -7.09
N SER A 22 -2.88 10.59 -7.08
CA SER A 22 -3.42 11.48 -8.11
C SER A 22 -2.49 11.69 -9.30
N GLU A 23 -1.18 11.68 -9.11
CA GLU A 23 -0.20 12.00 -10.16
C GLU A 23 0.53 10.75 -10.65
N ILE A 24 1.07 9.95 -9.74
CA ILE A 24 2.01 8.88 -10.11
C ILE A 24 1.27 7.61 -10.52
N LEU A 25 0.33 7.15 -9.69
CA LEU A 25 -0.42 5.90 -9.90
C LEU A 25 -1.09 5.83 -11.28
N PRO A 26 -1.77 6.87 -11.77
CA PRO A 26 -2.41 6.84 -13.08
C PRO A 26 -1.43 6.60 -14.23
N GLU A 27 -0.16 6.98 -14.08
CA GLU A 27 0.85 6.76 -15.12
C GLU A 27 1.36 5.31 -15.14
N ILE A 28 1.48 4.68 -13.97
CA ILE A 28 2.16 3.39 -13.84
C ILE A 28 1.24 2.19 -13.62
N HIS A 29 -0.02 2.41 -13.24
CA HIS A 29 -0.96 1.35 -12.76
C HIS A 29 -1.08 0.15 -13.70
N HIS A 30 -1.04 0.37 -15.01
CA HIS A 30 -1.17 -0.68 -16.00
C HIS A 30 0.02 -1.66 -16.00
N ASN A 31 1.19 -1.26 -15.50
CA ASN A 31 2.36 -2.13 -15.39
C ASN A 31 2.46 -2.85 -14.04
N ILE A 32 1.58 -2.53 -13.09
CA ILE A 32 1.67 -3.06 -11.74
C ILE A 32 1.04 -4.43 -11.67
N LYS A 33 1.89 -5.43 -11.40
CA LYS A 33 1.50 -6.83 -11.21
C LYS A 33 1.34 -7.22 -9.75
N TRP A 34 2.06 -6.53 -8.87
CA TRP A 34 2.07 -6.80 -7.44
C TRP A 34 2.17 -5.50 -6.68
N PHE A 35 1.38 -5.38 -5.61
CA PHE A 35 1.51 -4.29 -4.65
C PHE A 35 1.77 -4.82 -3.26
N ASN A 36 2.73 -4.21 -2.58
CA ASN A 36 2.86 -4.32 -1.13
C ASN A 36 2.34 -3.01 -0.53
N LEU A 37 1.27 -3.08 0.25
CA LEU A 37 0.57 -1.91 0.78
C LEU A 37 0.58 -1.95 2.30
N GLU A 38 0.77 -0.79 2.91
CA GLU A 38 0.46 -0.58 4.31
C GLU A 38 -1.06 -0.70 4.50
N SER A 39 -1.49 -1.40 5.55
CA SER A 39 -2.91 -1.62 5.86
C SER A 39 -3.72 -0.31 5.90
N SER A 40 -3.16 0.72 6.55
CA SER A 40 -3.80 2.05 6.70
C SER A 40 -4.07 2.75 5.36
N SER A 41 -3.22 2.54 4.36
CA SER A 41 -3.23 3.21 3.07
C SER A 41 -3.89 2.39 1.97
N MET A 42 -4.06 1.08 2.19
CA MET A 42 -4.58 0.11 1.22
C MET A 42 -5.84 0.61 0.52
N LYS A 43 -6.85 1.02 1.30
CA LYS A 43 -8.14 1.44 0.74
C LYS A 43 -8.01 2.62 -0.22
N ARG A 44 -7.19 3.62 0.11
CA ARG A 44 -6.98 4.80 -0.74
C ARG A 44 -6.29 4.44 -2.05
N ILE A 45 -5.25 3.60 -1.98
CA ILE A 45 -4.47 3.19 -3.16
C ILE A 45 -5.32 2.31 -4.08
N LEU A 46 -6.04 1.34 -3.53
CA LEU A 46 -6.86 0.42 -4.32
C LEU A 46 -8.04 1.10 -5.00
N LEU A 47 -8.58 2.19 -4.43
CA LEU A 47 -9.69 2.93 -5.00
C LEU A 47 -9.27 4.07 -5.95
N ALA A 48 -7.98 4.42 -6.00
CA ALA A 48 -7.50 5.56 -6.78
C ALA A 48 -7.52 5.33 -8.30
N THR A 49 -7.43 4.07 -8.76
CA THR A 49 -7.43 3.73 -10.19
C THR A 49 -7.85 2.28 -10.42
N ASN A 50 -7.99 1.87 -11.68
CA ASN A 50 -8.18 0.48 -12.07
C ASN A 50 -6.82 -0.20 -12.32
N TYR A 51 -6.63 -1.45 -11.90
CA TYR A 51 -5.37 -2.17 -12.07
C TYR A 51 -5.56 -3.42 -12.94
N PRO A 52 -5.51 -3.28 -14.28
CA PRO A 52 -5.89 -4.36 -15.20
C PRO A 52 -4.96 -5.58 -15.14
N ASN A 53 -3.72 -5.41 -14.65
CA ASN A 53 -2.69 -6.45 -14.62
C ASN A 53 -2.31 -6.88 -13.20
N LEU A 54 -3.10 -6.50 -12.19
CA LEU A 54 -2.78 -6.83 -10.80
C LEU A 54 -3.07 -8.30 -10.53
N TYR A 55 -2.04 -9.05 -10.15
CA TYR A 55 -2.13 -10.47 -9.83
C TYR A 55 -2.16 -10.75 -8.34
N GLY A 56 -1.68 -9.82 -7.51
CA GLY A 56 -1.81 -9.99 -6.08
C GLY A 56 -1.37 -8.80 -5.24
N LEU A 57 -1.69 -8.93 -3.96
CA LEU A 57 -1.56 -7.93 -2.92
C LEU A 57 -0.84 -8.54 -1.73
N GLY A 58 0.23 -7.88 -1.29
CA GLY A 58 0.84 -8.09 0.02
C GLY A 58 0.42 -6.95 0.94
N LEU A 59 0.07 -7.30 2.18
CA LEU A 59 -0.19 -6.32 3.22
C LEU A 59 0.93 -6.41 4.25
N TYR A 60 1.46 -5.25 4.62
CA TYR A 60 2.41 -5.13 5.72
C TYR A 60 1.89 -4.13 6.75
N ASP A 61 2.47 -4.21 7.95
CA ASP A 61 2.03 -3.44 9.12
C ASP A 61 0.54 -3.63 9.43
N ILE A 62 0.09 -4.90 9.38
CA ILE A 62 -1.25 -5.26 9.80
C ILE A 62 -1.23 -5.39 11.32
N GLU A 63 -1.90 -4.47 12.00
CA GLU A 63 -2.14 -4.56 13.44
C GLU A 63 -2.84 -5.91 13.76
N ILE A 64 -2.35 -6.61 14.78
CA ILE A 64 -2.83 -7.94 15.12
C ILE A 64 -4.32 -7.93 15.46
N GLU A 65 -4.80 -6.83 16.02
CA GLU A 65 -6.20 -6.54 16.29
C GLU A 65 -7.04 -6.53 15.01
N THR A 66 -6.52 -5.97 13.92
CA THR A 66 -7.16 -5.97 12.60
C THR A 66 -7.24 -7.40 12.06
N VAL A 67 -6.15 -8.17 12.15
CA VAL A 67 -6.16 -9.60 11.76
C VAL A 67 -7.19 -10.39 12.58
N LEU A 68 -7.20 -10.20 13.90
CA LEU A 68 -8.11 -10.90 14.80
C LEU A 68 -9.57 -10.55 14.51
N SER A 69 -9.89 -9.30 14.16
CA SER A 69 -11.25 -8.92 13.76
C SER A 69 -11.71 -9.55 12.44
N LEU A 70 -10.79 -9.80 11.51
CA LEU A 70 -11.09 -10.43 10.21
C LEU A 70 -11.21 -11.96 10.31
N VAL A 71 -10.45 -12.58 11.21
CA VAL A 71 -10.43 -14.05 11.38
C VAL A 71 -11.53 -14.54 12.32
N ASN A 72 -11.91 -13.74 13.32
CA ASN A 72 -12.94 -14.10 14.30
C ASN A 72 -14.35 -13.62 13.92
N GLY A 73 -14.62 -13.42 12.62
CA GLY A 73 -15.90 -12.95 12.10
C GLY A 73 -17.12 -13.69 12.65
#